data_AF-A0A1H7S6C5-F1
#
_entry.id   AF-A0A1H7S6C5-F1
#
_cell.length_a   1.000
_cell.length_b   1.000
_cell.length_c   1.000
_cell.angle_alpha   90.00
_cell.angle_beta   90.00
_cell.angle_gamma   90.00
#
_symmetry.space_group_name_H-M   'P 1'
#
loop_
_entity.id
_entity.type
_entity.pdbx_description
1 polymer ?
#
loop_
_entity_poly.entity_id
_entity_poly.type
_entity_poly.pdbx_seq_one_letter_code
_entity_poly.pdbx_strand_id
1 'polypeptide(L)'
;MTDRLIRLMRIITLVQARPGILARELAERCGTSERTIYRDMDALSAMHIPITHQGRGRGYTFIGHFAMYPLGLTEEEVQALFKLLNVMDKIKPILPDEFESAYEKVLAAVYKQSAEKAEIQAGDREESSTGL
;
A
#
# COMPACT_ATOMS: atom_id res chain seq x y z
N MET A 1 22.28 -16.83 0.45
CA MET A 1 20.79 -16.81 0.53
C MET A 1 20.22 -15.41 0.77
N THR A 2 20.94 -14.50 1.43
CA THR A 2 20.52 -13.10 1.73
C THR A 2 20.35 -12.21 0.49
N ASP A 3 21.14 -12.44 -0.56
CA ASP A 3 21.15 -11.60 -1.77
C ASP A 3 19.79 -11.54 -2.49
N ARG A 4 19.07 -12.66 -2.53
CA ARG A 4 17.74 -12.72 -3.17
C ARG A 4 16.69 -11.95 -2.38
N LEU A 5 16.65 -12.09 -1.06
CA LEU A 5 15.69 -11.36 -0.22
C LEU A 5 15.88 -9.85 -0.34
N ILE A 6 17.13 -9.38 -0.28
CA ILE A 6 17.47 -7.97 -0.45
C ILE A 6 16.98 -7.47 -1.80
N ARG A 7 17.16 -8.26 -2.86
CA ARG A 7 16.68 -7.91 -4.20
C ARG A 7 15.15 -7.88 -4.29
N LEU A 8 14.44 -8.83 -3.69
CA LEU A 8 12.97 -8.81 -3.66
C LEU A 8 12.45 -7.55 -2.97
N MET A 9 13.01 -7.19 -1.82
CA MET A 9 12.67 -5.95 -1.10
C MET A 9 12.97 -4.72 -1.96
N ARG A 10 14.12 -4.72 -2.65
CA ARG A 10 14.51 -3.64 -3.56
C ARG A 10 13.52 -3.47 -4.71
N ILE A 11 13.07 -4.58 -5.32
CA ILE A 11 12.06 -4.58 -6.38
C ILE A 11 10.76 -3.95 -5.87
N ILE A 12 10.27 -4.35 -4.70
CA ILE A 12 9.05 -3.80 -4.09
C ILE A 12 9.16 -2.29 -3.93
N THR A 13 10.25 -1.79 -3.32
CA THR A 13 10.47 -0.35 -3.11
C THR A 13 10.54 0.41 -4.43
N LEU A 14 11.19 -0.16 -5.45
CA LEU A 14 11.31 0.48 -6.77
C LEU A 14 9.97 0.58 -7.50
N VAL A 15 9.15 -0.46 -7.45
CA VAL A 15 7.81 -0.46 -8.03
C VAL A 15 6.89 0.51 -7.29
N GLN A 16 7.02 0.64 -5.96
CA GLN A 16 6.29 1.63 -5.16
C GLN A 16 6.69 3.07 -5.50
N ALA A 17 8.00 3.33 -5.55
CA ALA A 17 8.52 4.67 -5.80
C ALA A 17 8.23 5.16 -7.23
N ARG A 18 8.13 4.23 -8.19
CA ARG A 18 7.85 4.54 -9.60
C ARG A 18 6.91 3.50 -10.19
N PRO A 19 5.59 3.70 -10.07
CA PRO A 19 4.61 2.89 -10.79
C PRO A 19 4.89 2.92 -12.31
N GLY A 20 4.87 1.76 -12.94
CA GLY A 20 5.16 1.58 -14.36
C GLY A 20 6.64 1.37 -14.70
N ILE A 21 7.49 1.07 -13.71
CA ILE A 21 8.90 0.73 -13.94
C ILE A 21 9.05 -0.55 -14.78
N LEU A 22 9.91 -0.52 -15.81
CA LEU A 22 10.08 -1.63 -16.74
C LEU A 22 10.98 -2.75 -16.16
N ALA A 23 10.79 -3.99 -16.64
CA ALA A 23 11.64 -5.13 -16.27
C ALA A 23 13.14 -4.84 -16.47
N ARG A 24 13.49 -4.24 -17.62
CA ARG A 24 14.85 -3.81 -17.94
C ARG A 24 15.44 -2.83 -16.92
N GLU A 25 14.63 -1.87 -16.46
CA GLU A 25 15.08 -0.84 -15.52
C GLU A 25 15.24 -1.43 -14.11
N LEU A 26 14.35 -2.35 -13.72
CA LEU A 26 14.51 -3.12 -12.48
C LEU A 26 15.78 -3.98 -12.51
N ALA A 27 16.08 -4.60 -13.65
CA ALA A 27 17.26 -5.43 -13.85
C ALA A 27 18.55 -4.60 -13.68
N GLU A 28 18.63 -3.45 -14.35
CA GLU A 28 19.74 -2.50 -14.22
C GLU A 28 19.92 -2.03 -12.76
N ARG A 29 18.84 -1.56 -12.13
CA ARG A 29 18.88 -1.02 -10.76
C ARG A 29 19.17 -2.07 -9.69
N CYS A 30 18.85 -3.33 -9.96
CA CYS A 30 19.13 -4.45 -9.06
C CYS A 30 20.42 -5.19 -9.43
N GLY A 31 21.16 -4.75 -10.46
CA GLY A 31 22.39 -5.40 -10.91
C GLY A 31 22.18 -6.85 -11.39
N THR A 32 21.05 -7.13 -12.05
CA THR A 32 20.68 -8.49 -12.50
C THR A 32 20.14 -8.50 -13.92
N SER A 33 19.66 -9.66 -14.39
CA SER A 33 19.04 -9.83 -15.71
C SER A 33 17.52 -9.71 -15.66
N GLU A 34 16.89 -9.35 -16.78
CA GLU A 34 15.42 -9.37 -16.90
C GLU A 34 14.83 -10.76 -16.59
N ARG A 35 15.51 -11.85 -17.00
CA ARG A 35 15.11 -13.22 -16.66
C ARG A 35 15.05 -13.45 -15.14
N THR A 36 15.98 -12.86 -14.40
CA THR A 36 15.98 -12.91 -12.93
C THR A 36 14.80 -12.11 -12.37
N ILE A 37 14.54 -10.92 -12.91
CA ILE A 37 13.39 -10.10 -12.52
C ILE A 37 12.08 -10.85 -12.76
N TYR A 38 11.89 -11.49 -13.92
CA TYR A 38 10.69 -12.29 -14.19
C TYR A 38 10.50 -13.41 -13.14
N ARG A 39 11.56 -14.17 -12.82
CA ARG A 39 11.51 -15.19 -11.76
C ARG A 39 11.26 -14.64 -10.37
N ASP A 40 11.74 -13.43 -10.09
CA ASP A 40 11.53 -12.75 -8.82
C ASP A 40 10.10 -12.20 -8.72
N MET A 41 9.50 -11.75 -9.82
CA MET A 41 8.08 -11.40 -9.90
C MET A 41 7.18 -12.62 -9.66
N ASP A 42 7.51 -13.77 -10.23
CA ASP A 42 6.79 -15.04 -9.95
C ASP A 42 6.86 -15.37 -8.45
N ALA A 43 8.03 -15.16 -7.82
CA ALA A 43 8.21 -15.40 -6.39
C ALA A 43 7.43 -14.40 -5.53
N LEU A 44 7.40 -13.12 -5.89
CA LEU A 44 6.59 -12.09 -5.23
C LEU A 44 5.10 -12.42 -5.34
N SER A 45 4.65 -12.89 -6.51
CA SER A 45 3.28 -13.35 -6.72
C SER A 45 2.94 -14.57 -5.86
N ALA A 46 3.85 -15.54 -5.73
CA ALA A 46 3.67 -16.70 -4.85
C ALA A 46 3.61 -16.30 -3.36
N MET A 47 4.21 -15.16 -3.00
CA MET A 47 4.10 -14.54 -1.67
C MET A 47 2.86 -13.64 -1.52
N HIS A 48 1.93 -13.67 -2.48
CA HIS A 48 0.72 -12.84 -2.51
C HIS A 48 1.00 -11.33 -2.53
N ILE A 49 2.17 -10.90 -3.01
CA ILE A 49 2.50 -9.49 -3.19
C ILE A 49 1.89 -9.04 -4.52
N PRO A 50 0.94 -8.09 -4.53
CA PRO A 50 0.09 -7.82 -5.69
C PRO A 50 0.77 -6.87 -6.69
N ILE A 51 1.89 -7.30 -7.29
CA ILE A 51 2.56 -6.61 -8.40
C ILE A 51 2.05 -7.18 -9.72
N THR A 52 1.57 -6.32 -10.60
CA THR A 52 1.10 -6.68 -11.94
C THR A 52 1.87 -5.96 -13.01
N HIS A 53 1.90 -6.54 -14.20
CA HIS A 53 2.44 -5.93 -15.40
C HIS A 53 1.30 -5.35 -16.25
N GLN A 54 1.30 -4.04 -16.50
CA GLN A 54 0.19 -3.33 -17.18
C GLN A 54 0.14 -3.55 -18.72
N GLY A 55 0.78 -4.60 -19.24
CA GLY A 55 0.85 -4.89 -20.68
C GLY A 55 1.96 -4.16 -21.43
N ARG A 56 1.91 -4.16 -22.77
CA ARG A 56 3.02 -3.73 -23.64
C ARG A 56 3.49 -2.30 -23.33
N GLY A 57 4.69 -2.19 -22.76
CA GLY A 57 5.40 -0.92 -22.55
C GLY A 57 5.03 -0.15 -21.29
N ARG A 58 4.10 -0.65 -20.46
CA ARG A 58 3.64 0.06 -19.25
C ARG A 58 4.28 -0.39 -17.94
N GLY A 59 5.10 -1.45 -17.98
CA GLY A 59 5.91 -1.89 -16.84
C GLY A 59 5.12 -2.46 -15.66
N TYR A 60 5.78 -2.53 -14.51
CA TYR A 60 5.26 -3.09 -13.27
C TYR A 60 4.67 -2.01 -12.37
N THR A 61 3.54 -2.35 -11.78
CA THR A 61 2.84 -1.54 -10.79
C THR A 61 2.23 -2.45 -9.75
N PHE A 62 1.85 -1.90 -8.61
CA PHE A 62 0.93 -2.61 -7.73
C PHE A 62 -0.50 -2.56 -8.26
N ILE A 63 -1.26 -3.62 -7.97
CA ILE A 63 -2.70 -3.66 -8.18
C ILE A 63 -3.34 -2.77 -7.11
N GLY A 64 -4.06 -1.73 -7.54
CA GLY A 64 -4.70 -0.77 -6.64
C GLY A 64 -3.72 0.12 -5.86
N HIS A 65 -4.15 0.64 -4.71
CA HIS A 65 -3.41 1.60 -3.89
C HIS A 65 -2.46 0.94 -2.88
N PHE A 66 -1.61 -0.02 -3.30
CA PHE A 66 -0.70 -0.75 -2.39
C PHE A 66 0.51 0.09 -1.89
N ALA A 67 0.41 1.42 -1.86
CA ALA A 67 1.50 2.29 -1.43
C ALA A 67 1.04 3.23 -0.32
N MET A 68 0.82 2.67 0.87
CA MET A 68 1.28 3.20 2.17
C MET A 68 0.69 2.29 3.26
N TYR A 69 1.57 1.52 3.91
CA TYR A 69 1.27 0.67 5.07
C TYR A 69 -0.19 0.20 5.15
N PRO A 70 -0.60 -0.81 4.35
CA PRO A 70 -2.00 -1.19 4.32
C PRO A 70 -2.28 -1.98 5.60
N LEU A 71 -2.79 -1.30 6.62
CA LEU A 71 -3.56 -1.99 7.67
C LEU A 71 -4.76 -2.70 7.02
N GLY A 72 -5.19 -2.27 5.83
CA GLY A 72 -6.22 -2.95 5.05
C GLY A 72 -7.55 -2.99 5.77
N LEU A 73 -7.84 -1.95 6.57
CA LEU A 73 -8.94 -1.99 7.51
C LEU A 73 -10.27 -2.12 6.77
N THR A 74 -11.07 -3.11 7.17
CA THR A 74 -12.45 -3.23 6.73
C THR A 74 -13.31 -2.12 7.35
N GLU A 75 -14.52 -1.92 6.82
CA GLU A 75 -15.43 -0.93 7.37
C GLU A 75 -15.74 -1.23 8.85
N GLU A 76 -15.90 -2.50 9.20
CA GLU A 76 -16.16 -2.96 10.56
C GLU A 76 -14.97 -2.67 11.49
N GLU A 77 -13.74 -2.84 11.00
CA GLU A 77 -12.53 -2.54 11.77
C GLU A 77 -12.37 -1.04 12.02
N VAL A 78 -12.68 -0.21 11.02
CA VAL A 78 -12.73 1.25 11.16
C VAL A 78 -13.78 1.67 12.19
N GLN A 79 -14.99 1.09 12.14
CA GLN A 79 -16.04 1.35 13.13
C GLN A 79 -15.64 0.92 14.56
N ALA A 80 -14.93 -0.19 14.70
CA ALA A 80 -14.41 -0.64 15.99
C ALA A 80 -13.38 0.36 16.55
N LEU A 81 -12.49 0.89 15.70
CA LEU A 81 -11.55 1.94 16.05
C LEU A 81 -12.25 3.24 16.46
N PHE A 82 -13.31 3.67 15.75
CA PHE A 82 -14.10 4.84 16.15
C PHE A 82 -14.75 4.67 17.53
N LYS A 83 -15.25 3.47 17.85
CA LYS A 83 -15.79 3.18 19.19
C LYS A 83 -14.73 3.25 20.28
N LEU A 84 -13.49 2.84 19.97
CA LEU A 84 -12.36 2.98 20.88
C LEU A 84 -12.07 4.45 21.22
N LEU A 85 -12.22 5.38 20.26
CA LEU A 85 -12.02 6.81 20.51
C LEU A 85 -12.96 7.33 21.61
N ASN A 86 -14.22 6.88 21.59
CA ASN A 86 -15.24 7.32 22.55
C ASN A 86 -14.97 6.88 24.00
N VAL A 87 -14.07 5.91 24.20
CA VAL A 87 -13.68 5.41 25.53
C VAL A 87 -12.24 5.76 25.89
N MET A 88 -11.47 6.33 24.95
CA MET A 88 -10.03 6.56 25.09
C MET A 88 -9.72 7.46 26.30
N ASP A 89 -10.48 8.54 26.47
CA ASP A 89 -10.30 9.48 27.59
C ASP A 89 -10.45 8.82 28.97
N LYS A 90 -11.22 7.72 29.05
CA LYS A 90 -11.44 6.99 30.30
C LYS A 90 -10.31 6.00 30.61
N ILE A 91 -9.66 5.46 29.58
CA ILE A 91 -8.61 4.44 29.73
C ILE A 91 -7.20 5.02 29.67
N LYS A 92 -7.02 6.22 29.09
CA LYS A 92 -5.75 6.95 28.98
C LYS A 92 -4.95 7.01 30.29
N PRO A 93 -5.55 7.25 31.48
CA PRO A 93 -4.79 7.30 32.74
C PRO A 93 -4.14 5.98 33.17
N ILE A 94 -4.52 4.86 32.55
CA ILE A 94 -4.07 3.51 32.90
C ILE A 94 -3.05 3.00 31.86
N LEU A 95 -2.85 3.73 30.76
CA LEU A 95 -2.00 3.32 29.65
C LEU A 95 -0.57 3.86 29.82
N PRO A 96 0.46 3.15 29.31
CA PRO A 96 1.83 3.64 29.27
C PRO A 96 1.98 4.88 28.37
N ASP A 97 3.00 5.70 28.64
CA ASP A 97 3.27 6.94 27.90
C ASP A 97 3.51 6.70 26.39
N GLU A 98 4.09 5.55 26.01
CA GLU A 98 4.35 5.19 24.62
C GLU A 98 3.08 4.92 23.81
N PHE A 99 1.94 4.69 24.49
CA PHE A 99 0.66 4.42 23.86
C PHE A 99 0.22 5.59 22.97
N GLU A 100 0.45 6.83 23.40
CA GLU A 100 0.01 8.02 22.67
C GLU A 100 0.65 8.07 21.27
N SER A 101 1.96 7.84 21.18
CA SER A 101 2.67 7.85 19.89
C SER A 101 2.25 6.71 18.97
N ALA A 102 1.96 5.53 19.52
CA ALA A 102 1.46 4.40 18.74
C ALA A 102 0.04 4.68 18.23
N TYR A 103 -0.81 5.25 19.09
CA TYR A 103 -2.18 5.63 18.80
C TYR A 103 -2.27 6.69 17.69
N GLU A 104 -1.46 7.75 17.76
CA GLU A 104 -1.38 8.78 16.71
C GLU A 104 -1.03 8.21 15.33
N LYS A 105 -0.11 7.25 15.28
CA LYS A 105 0.28 6.59 14.01
C LYS A 105 -0.86 5.77 13.42
N VAL A 106 -1.61 5.06 14.28
CA VAL A 106 -2.79 4.29 13.85
C VAL A 106 -3.89 5.23 13.36
N LEU A 107 -4.16 6.31 14.08
CA LEU A 107 -5.15 7.32 13.66
C LEU A 107 -4.79 7.96 12.32
N ALA A 108 -3.52 8.32 12.12
CA ALA A 108 -3.05 8.88 10.85
C ALA A 108 -3.31 7.93 9.67
N ALA A 109 -3.16 6.61 9.88
CA ALA A 109 -3.49 5.62 8.87
C ALA A 109 -5.00 5.52 8.61
N VAL A 110 -5.84 5.57 9.65
CA VAL A 110 -7.32 5.52 9.54
C VAL A 110 -7.86 6.74 8.79
N TYR A 111 -7.42 7.95 9.15
CA TYR A 111 -7.90 9.18 8.50
C TYR A 111 -7.47 9.27 7.04
N LYS A 112 -6.26 8.81 6.71
CA LYS A 112 -5.78 8.76 5.33
C LYS A 112 -6.65 7.84 4.46
N GLN A 113 -7.03 6.68 4.98
CA GLN A 113 -7.92 5.74 4.28
C GLN A 113 -9.33 6.33 4.09
N SER A 114 -9.83 7.07 5.08
CA SER A 114 -11.12 7.78 4.98
C SER A 114 -11.11 8.90 3.94
N ALA A 115 -10.01 9.66 3.83
CA ALA A 115 -9.86 10.73 2.86
C ALA A 115 -9.78 10.18 1.42
N GLU A 116 -9.00 9.12 1.20
CA GLU A 116 -8.89 8.45 -0.10
C GLU A 116 -10.24 7.88 -0.55
N LYS A 117 -11.04 7.28 0.35
CA LYS A 117 -12.41 6.84 0.03
C LYS A 117 -13.34 8.01 -0.34
N ALA A 118 -13.21 9.16 0.32
CA ALA A 118 -14.05 10.33 0.04
C ALA A 118 -13.73 10.96 -1.33
N GLU A 119 -12.46 10.98 -1.73
CA GLU A 119 -12.03 11.46 -3.04
C GLU A 119 -12.51 10.53 -4.18
N ILE A 120 -12.49 9.21 -3.97
CA ILE A 120 -13.00 8.23 -4.94
C ILE A 120 -14.53 8.38 -5.14
N GLN A 121 -15.30 8.58 -4.07
CA GLN A 121 -16.75 8.78 -4.15
C GLN A 121 -17.17 10.16 -4.68
N ALA A 122 -16.29 11.17 -4.57
CA ALA A 122 -16.53 12.49 -5.16
C ALA A 122 -16.33 12.48 -6.68
N GLY A 123 -15.32 11.77 -7.18
CA GLY A 123 -15.06 11.63 -8.62
C GLY A 123 -16.19 10.91 -9.38
N ASP A 124 -16.77 9.86 -8.81
CA ASP A 124 -17.89 9.12 -9.41
C ASP A 124 -19.18 9.96 -9.55
N ARG A 125 -19.34 11.04 -8.76
CA ARG A 125 -20.50 11.93 -8.82
C ARG A 125 -20.39 13.02 -9.88
N GLU A 126 -19.18 13.46 -10.24
CA GLU A 126 -18.98 14.52 -11.24
C GLU A 126 -19.16 13.99 -12.67
N GLU A 127 -18.73 12.74 -12.96
CA GLU A 127 -18.89 12.13 -14.29
C GLU A 127 -20.36 11.81 -14.64
N SER A 128 -21.23 11.56 -13.65
CA SER A 128 -22.67 11.34 -13.89
C SER A 128 -23.46 12.62 -14.20
N SER A 129 -22.87 13.80 -14.02
CA SER A 129 -23.57 15.10 -14.17
C SER A 129 -23.29 15.83 -15.50
N THR A 130 -22.30 15.38 -16.28
CA THR A 130 -21.93 16.01 -17.58
C THR A 130 -22.52 15.28 -18.79
N GLY A 131 -23.23 14.18 -18.58
CA GLY A 131 -23.85 13.36 -19.64
C GLY A 131 -25.36 13.56 -19.77
N LEU A 132 -25.82 14.77 -20.09
CA LEU A 132 -27.18 15.05 -20.58
C LEU A 132 -27.14 16.15 -21.66
#